data_AF-A0A3D0C997-F1
#
_entry.id   AF-A0A3D0C997-F1
#
_cell.length_a   1.000
_cell.length_b   1.000
_cell.length_c   1.000
_cell.angle_alpha   90.00
_cell.angle_beta   90.00
_cell.angle_gamma   90.00
#
_symmetry.space_group_name_H-M   'P 1'
#
loop_
_entity.id
_entity.type
_entity.pdbx_description
1 polymer ?
#
loop_
_entity_poly.entity_id
_entity_poly.type
_entity_poly.pdbx_seq_one_letter_code
_entity_poly.pdbx_strand_id
1 'polypeptide(L)' 'MLENQPLSLYIHIPWCVEKCPYCDFNSHAVKSAIPEQDYVVALIKDL' A
#
# COMPACT_ATOMS: atom_id res chain seq x y z
N MET A 1 -13.49 9.77 -30.05
CA MET A 1 -14.09 8.73 -29.21
C MET A 1 -13.04 8.39 -28.18
N LEU A 2 -13.27 8.69 -26.90
CA LEU A 2 -12.39 8.19 -25.84
C LEU A 2 -12.66 6.69 -25.77
N GLU A 3 -11.75 5.92 -26.35
CA GLU A 3 -11.76 4.47 -26.28
C GLU A 3 -11.77 4.04 -24.81
N ASN A 4 -12.40 2.89 -24.54
CA ASN A 4 -12.51 2.27 -23.22
C ASN A 4 -11.11 1.87 -22.71
N GLN A 5 -10.34 2.84 -22.24
CA GLN A 5 -8.98 2.62 -21.76
C GLN A 5 -9.04 1.74 -20.52
N PRO A 6 -8.27 0.63 -20.48
CA PRO A 6 -8.25 -0.24 -19.33
C PRO A 6 -7.78 0.55 -18.10
N LEU A 7 -8.60 0.54 -17.05
CA LEU A 7 -8.26 1.14 -15.77
C LEU A 7 -7.23 0.26 -15.05
N SER A 8 -6.28 0.90 -14.39
CA SER A 8 -5.31 0.24 -13.51
C SER A 8 -5.24 1.00 -12.19
N LEU A 9 -5.00 0.28 -11.10
CA LEU A 9 -4.88 0.83 -9.76
C LEU A 9 -3.61 0.30 -9.12
N TYR A 10 -2.78 1.21 -8.60
CA TYR A 10 -1.61 0.89 -7.79
C TYR A 10 -1.91 1.27 -6.35
N ILE A 11 -1.73 0.32 -5.42
CA ILE A 11 -1.85 0.55 -3.98
C ILE A 11 -0.52 0.20 -3.34
N HIS A 12 0.01 1.11 -2.53
CA HIS A 12 1.28 0.93 -1.85
C HIS A 12 1.09 0.45 -0.41
N ILE A 13 1.47 -0.80 -0.13
CA ILE A 13 1.42 -1.38 1.23
C ILE A 13 2.79 -1.22 1.92
N PRO A 14 2.93 -0.33 2.93
CA PRO A 14 4.23 0.03 3.50
C PRO A 14 4.70 -0.90 4.63
N TRP A 15 4.21 -2.14 4.70
CA TRP A 15 4.47 -3.05 5.83
C TRP A 15 5.00 -4.41 5.39
N CYS A 16 5.91 -4.97 6.20
CA CYS A 16 6.43 -6.33 6.04
C CYS A 16 6.57 -6.99 7.42
N VAL A 17 6.56 -8.33 7.47
CA VAL A 17 6.82 -9.08 8.71
C VAL A 17 8.24 -8.80 9.22
N GLU A 18 9.22 -8.82 8.31
CA GLU A 18 10.57 -8.33 8.54
C GLU A 18 11.05 -7.52 7.33
N LYS A 19 12.06 -6.67 7.52
CA LYS A 19 12.70 -5.94 6.42
C LYS A 19 14.00 -6.67 6.04
N CYS A 20 14.05 -7.22 4.84
CA CYS A 20 15.23 -7.92 4.35
C CYS A 20 16.44 -6.98 4.22
N PRO A 21 17.69 -7.47 4.39
CA PRO A 21 18.90 -6.64 4.31
C PRO A 21 19.11 -5.92 2.97
N TYR A 22 18.51 -6.45 1.90
CA TYR A 22 18.58 -5.91 0.54
C TYR A 22 17.29 -5.20 0.11
N CYS A 23 16.32 -5.04 1.01
CA CYS A 23 15.02 -4.48 0.66
C CYS A 23 15.09 -2.95 0.51
N ASP A 24 14.87 -2.46 -0.72
CA ASP A 24 14.78 -1.04 -1.06
C ASP A 24 13.33 -0.56 -1.28
N PHE A 25 12.35 -1.42 -0.97
CA PHE A 25 10.96 -0.96 -0.96
C PHE A 25 10.74 0.03 0.19
N ASN A 26 9.87 1.01 -0.05
CA ASN A 26 9.35 1.90 0.98
C ASN A 26 8.42 1.12 1.92
N SER A 27 9.00 0.26 2.75
CA SER A 27 8.27 -0.57 3.70
C SER A 27 8.96 -0.60 5.05
N HIS A 28 8.20 -0.94 6.07
CA HIS A 28 8.66 -1.00 7.45
C HIS A 28 8.32 -2.37 8.06
N ALA A 29 9.28 -2.93 8.79
CA ALA A 29 9.04 -4.13 9.58
C ALA A 29 8.05 -3.79 10.70
N VAL A 30 6.95 -4.52 10.76
CA VAL A 30 5.90 -4.27 11.74
C VAL A 30 6.26 -4.99 13.03
N LYS A 31 6.38 -4.24 14.13
CA LYS A 31 6.68 -4.77 15.47
C LYS A 31 5.43 -4.97 16.34
N SER A 32 4.27 -4.49 15.88
CA SER A 32 2.98 -4.49 16.59
C SER A 32 1.83 -4.84 15.62
N ALA A 33 0.58 -4.61 16.00
CA ALA A 33 -0.53 -4.76 15.06
C ALA A 33 -0.45 -3.73 13.93
N ILE A 34 -0.89 -4.11 12.73
CA ILE A 34 -1.05 -3.21 11.58
C ILE A 34 -2.37 -2.45 11.77
N PRO A 35 -2.39 -1.11 11.61
CA PRO A 35 -3.62 -0.32 11.67
C PRO A 35 -4.41 -0.43 10.35
N GLU A 36 -4.93 -1.62 10.07
CA GLU A 36 -5.57 -1.95 8.79
C GLU A 36 -6.78 -1.04 8.49
N GLN A 37 -7.70 -0.87 9.46
CA GLN A 37 -8.89 -0.05 9.25
C GLN A 37 -8.54 1.42 8.96
N ASP A 38 -7.65 2.01 9.76
CA ASP A 38 -7.25 3.41 9.61
C ASP A 38 -6.58 3.64 8.25
N TYR A 39 -5.77 2.69 7.79
CA TYR A 39 -5.14 2.75 6.47
C TYR A 39 -6.15 2.68 5.33
N VAL A 40 -7.11 1.75 5.39
CA VAL A 40 -8.17 1.64 4.37
C VAL A 40 -9.03 2.90 4.33
N VAL A 41 -9.39 3.46 5.49
CA VAL A 41 -10.13 4.73 5.58
C VAL A 41 -9.34 5.88 4.95
N ALA A 42 -8.04 5.96 5.20
CA ALA A 42 -7.18 6.97 4.59
C ALA A 42 -7.06 6.80 3.06
N LEU A 43 -6.90 5.57 2.57
CA LEU A 43 -6.87 5.28 1.12
C LEU A 43 -8.17 5.69 0.43
N ILE A 44 -9.32 5.31 0.99
CA ILE A 44 -10.63 5.66 0.40
C ILE A 44 -10.84 7.17 0.39
N LYS A 45 -10.30 7.90 1.38
CA LYS A 45 -10.38 9.35 1.43
C LYS A 45 -9.53 10.05 0.35
N ASP A 46 -8.47 9.41 -0.12
CA ASP A 46 -7.55 9.96 -1.13
C ASP A 46 -8.02 9.72 -2.57
N LEU A 47 -8.80 8.64 -2.80
CA LEU A 47 -9.40 8.28 -4.09
C LEU A 47 -10.56 9.21 -4.50
#